data_AF-A0AB35J719-F1
#
_entry.id   AF-A0AB35J719-F1
#
_cell.length_a   1.000
_cell.length_b   1.000
_cell.length_c   1.000
_cell.angle_alpha   90.00
_cell.angle_beta   90.00
_cell.angle_gamma   90.00
#
_symmetry.space_group_name_H-M   'P 1'
#
loop_
_entity.id
_entity.type
_entity.pdbx_description
1 polymer ?
#
loop_
_entity_poly.entity_id
_entity_poly.type
_entity_poly.pdbx_seq_one_letter_code
_entity_poly.pdbx_strand_id
1 'polypeptide(L)'
;RWHMIDDFADPEFFPGKLKMMEKKRLQNFLLTGMSDLSGWKPEWRDEVFAKIRENPQHQFLFLTKRPDLLDFDTDLENAWFGITVTRKAELWRIDALRKNVRAKHYHVTFEPLFDDPGTVDLSGINWIVVGTMTGAQSRKIHTEPEWAWSLTDQAHKLGIPVFMKEDLVPIIGDENMIQEMPEEFNKVLEVQKSWKK
;
A
#
# COMPACT_ATOMS: atom_id res chain seq x y z
N ARG A 1 -9.40 19.14 11.41
CA ARG A 1 -9.71 17.71 11.67
C ARG A 1 -8.41 16.98 11.35
N TRP A 2 -7.75 16.46 12.39
CA TRP A 2 -6.34 15.99 12.44
C TRP A 2 -5.27 17.11 12.46
N HIS A 3 -5.13 17.80 13.60
CA HIS A 3 -3.94 18.62 13.90
C HIS A 3 -2.94 17.74 14.66
N MET A 4 -2.27 16.81 13.98
CA MET A 4 -1.23 16.00 14.62
C MET A 4 0.12 16.73 14.68
N ILE A 5 0.35 17.63 13.72
CA ILE A 5 1.52 18.50 13.58
C ILE A 5 1.06 19.86 13.07
N ASP A 6 1.88 20.89 13.27
CA ASP A 6 1.56 22.27 12.95
C ASP A 6 1.68 22.56 11.45
N ASP A 7 2.68 21.98 10.79
CA ASP A 7 2.91 22.11 9.34
C ASP A 7 2.98 20.75 8.66
N PHE A 8 2.07 20.48 7.71
CA PHE A 8 2.08 19.25 6.94
C PHE A 8 3.16 19.20 5.85
N ALA A 9 3.76 20.35 5.52
CA ALA A 9 4.87 20.41 4.58
C ALA A 9 6.21 19.98 5.22
N ASP A 10 6.32 20.01 6.55
CA ASP A 10 7.50 19.58 7.30
C ASP A 10 7.19 18.27 8.03
N PRO A 11 7.61 17.10 7.50
CA PRO A 11 7.29 15.82 8.13
C PRO A 11 8.00 15.69 9.48
N GLU A 12 7.28 15.21 10.49
CA GLU A 12 7.83 14.94 11.82
C GLU A 12 7.90 13.43 12.11
N PHE A 13 8.94 13.03 12.85
CA PHE A 13 9.11 11.66 13.31
C PHE A 13 8.80 11.54 14.80
N PHE A 14 8.02 10.51 15.14
CA PHE A 14 7.56 10.24 16.51
C PHE A 14 8.08 8.88 17.00
N PRO A 15 9.30 8.81 17.57
CA PRO A 15 9.89 7.54 18.04
C PRO A 15 8.96 6.78 19.00
N GLY A 16 8.21 7.50 19.84
CA GLY A 16 7.27 6.90 20.78
C GLY A 16 6.17 6.05 20.13
N LYS A 17 5.82 6.30 18.86
CA LYS A 17 4.83 5.49 18.12
C LYS A 17 5.36 4.12 17.72
N LEU A 18 6.68 3.91 17.69
CA LEU A 18 7.28 2.60 17.39
C LEU A 18 6.88 1.51 18.40
N LYS A 19 6.54 1.89 19.64
CA LYS A 19 6.01 0.97 20.66
C LYS A 19 4.74 0.24 20.21
N MET A 20 4.01 0.78 19.23
CA MET A 20 2.83 0.10 18.66
C MET A 20 3.19 -1.21 17.95
N MET A 21 4.44 -1.36 17.50
CA MET A 21 4.96 -2.55 16.81
C MET A 21 5.36 -3.66 17.77
N GLU A 22 5.47 -3.39 19.09
CA GLU A 22 5.92 -4.37 20.09
C GLU A 22 4.80 -5.30 20.57
N LYS A 23 3.64 -5.27 19.90
CA LYS A 23 2.48 -6.04 20.31
C LYS A 23 2.69 -7.51 19.97
N LYS A 24 2.47 -8.39 20.95
CA LYS A 24 2.53 -9.86 20.72
C LYS A 24 1.52 -10.35 19.67
N ARG A 25 0.35 -9.71 19.59
CA ARG A 25 -0.68 -10.07 18.61
C ARG A 25 -0.28 -9.58 17.23
N LEU A 26 -0.06 -10.52 16.30
CA LEU A 26 0.24 -10.27 14.89
C LEU A 26 -0.71 -9.22 14.31
N GLN A 27 -0.18 -8.32 13.49
CA GLN A 27 -0.87 -7.16 12.95
C GLN A 27 -0.26 -6.78 11.60
N ASN A 28 -1.11 -6.20 10.76
CA ASN A 28 -0.72 -5.56 9.51
C ASN A 28 -0.70 -4.04 9.76
N PHE A 29 0.42 -3.39 9.51
CA PHE A 29 0.62 -1.97 9.78
C PHE A 29 0.82 -1.20 8.47
N LEU A 30 -0.05 -0.23 8.18
CA LEU A 30 0.25 0.80 7.19
C LEU A 30 1.01 1.93 7.88
N LEU A 31 2.30 2.09 7.59
CA LEU A 31 3.17 3.07 8.26
C LEU A 31 3.15 4.46 7.62
N THR A 32 2.61 4.57 6.41
CA THR A 32 2.50 5.80 5.63
C THR A 32 1.04 6.21 5.44
N GLY A 33 0.18 5.95 6.42
CA GLY A 33 -1.24 6.33 6.34
C GLY A 33 -1.47 7.84 6.38
N MET A 34 -0.52 8.59 6.95
CA MET A 34 -0.55 10.06 7.09
C MET A 34 0.79 10.70 6.69
N SER A 35 1.64 9.97 5.97
CA SER A 35 2.95 10.41 5.51
C SER A 35 3.24 9.78 4.15
N ASP A 36 4.31 10.22 3.50
CA ASP A 36 4.83 9.59 2.28
C ASP A 36 6.25 9.11 2.56
N LEU A 37 6.58 7.87 2.21
CA LEU A 37 7.90 7.30 2.49
C LEU A 37 9.04 8.15 1.91
N SER A 38 8.83 8.84 0.79
CA SER A 38 9.85 9.71 0.18
C SER A 38 10.17 10.94 1.01
N GLY A 39 9.28 11.33 1.92
CA GLY A 39 9.49 12.46 2.83
C GLY A 39 10.26 12.07 4.09
N TRP A 40 10.57 10.78 4.28
CA TRP A 40 11.27 10.34 5.48
C TRP A 40 12.76 10.60 5.35
N LYS A 41 13.35 11.16 6.40
CA LYS A 41 14.81 11.26 6.49
C LYS A 41 15.42 9.85 6.64
N PRO A 42 16.63 9.61 6.09
CA PRO A 42 17.28 8.31 6.18
C PRO A 42 17.35 7.76 7.61
N GLU A 43 17.67 8.60 8.59
CA GLU A 43 17.75 8.21 10.00
C GLU A 43 16.42 7.71 10.57
N TRP A 44 15.28 8.26 10.15
CA TRP A 44 13.96 7.82 10.59
C TRP A 44 13.60 6.47 9.96
N ARG A 45 13.89 6.32 8.65
CA ARG A 45 13.70 5.06 7.93
C ARG A 45 14.53 3.96 8.57
N ASP A 46 15.79 4.23 8.88
CA ASP A 46 16.70 3.25 9.44
C ASP A 46 16.25 2.81 10.85
N GLU A 47 15.77 3.74 11.68
CA GLU A 47 15.19 3.43 12.99
C GLU A 47 13.91 2.58 12.87
N VAL A 48 13.02 2.93 11.93
CA VAL A 48 11.80 2.14 11.66
C VAL A 48 12.17 0.74 11.15
N PHE A 49 13.13 0.63 10.24
CA PHE A 49 13.55 -0.66 9.68
C PHE A 49 14.21 -1.54 10.74
N ALA A 50 15.03 -0.97 11.63
CA ALA A 50 15.54 -1.67 12.80
C ALA A 50 14.39 -2.21 13.65
N LYS A 51 13.34 -1.40 13.88
CA LYS A 51 12.17 -1.84 14.65
C LYS A 51 11.37 -2.94 13.97
N ILE A 52 11.28 -2.92 12.64
CA ILE A 52 10.62 -3.97 11.86
C ILE A 52 11.39 -5.29 12.01
N ARG A 53 12.73 -5.27 11.97
CA ARG A 53 13.56 -6.47 12.20
C ARG A 53 13.32 -7.10 13.58
N GLU A 54 13.10 -6.28 14.60
CA GLU A 54 12.78 -6.76 15.94
C GLU A 54 11.39 -7.41 16.05
N ASN A 55 10.49 -7.17 15.07
CA ASN A 55 9.09 -7.59 15.13
C ASN A 55 8.65 -8.36 13.87
N PRO A 56 9.29 -9.52 13.57
CA PRO A 56 9.06 -10.29 12.34
C PRO A 56 7.65 -10.90 12.25
N GLN A 57 6.91 -10.97 13.36
CA GLN A 57 5.54 -11.49 13.40
C GLN A 57 4.52 -10.58 12.69
N HIS A 58 4.87 -9.31 12.46
CA HIS A 58 3.99 -8.33 11.82
C HIS A 58 4.26 -8.22 10.34
N GLN A 59 3.29 -7.69 9.59
CA GLN A 59 3.48 -7.23 8.22
C GLN A 59 3.40 -5.70 8.19
N PHE A 60 4.28 -5.08 7.41
CA PHE A 60 4.39 -3.62 7.33
C PHE A 60 4.23 -3.18 5.89
N LEU A 61 3.34 -2.21 5.66
CA LEU A 61 3.10 -1.62 4.36
C LEU A 61 3.56 -0.16 4.35
N PHE A 62 4.22 0.19 3.25
CA PHE A 62 4.63 1.54 2.91
C PHE A 62 4.04 1.94 1.55
N LEU A 63 3.74 3.22 1.41
CA LEU A 63 3.30 3.86 0.18
C LEU A 63 4.12 5.12 -0.09
N THR A 64 4.36 5.38 -1.37
CA THR A 64 4.90 6.66 -1.85
C THR A 64 4.27 7.09 -3.16
N LYS A 65 4.20 8.41 -3.39
CA LYS A 65 3.90 9.01 -4.70
C LYS A 65 5.15 9.49 -5.44
N ARG A 66 6.32 9.41 -4.80
CA ARG A 66 7.60 9.92 -5.31
C ARG A 66 8.70 8.87 -5.21
N PRO A 67 8.54 7.71 -5.88
CA PRO A 67 9.58 6.68 -5.91
C PRO A 67 10.90 7.18 -6.54
N ASP A 68 10.86 8.26 -7.32
CA ASP A 68 12.02 8.95 -7.89
C ASP A 68 12.99 9.52 -6.83
N LEU A 69 12.50 9.78 -5.62
CA LEU A 69 13.29 10.31 -4.51
C LEU A 69 13.81 9.23 -3.55
N LEU A 70 13.42 7.98 -3.77
CA LEU A 70 13.93 6.85 -3.01
C LEU A 70 15.21 6.33 -3.66
N ASP A 71 16.13 5.84 -2.84
CA ASP A 71 17.28 5.03 -3.25
C ASP A 71 17.75 4.24 -2.03
N PHE A 72 17.37 2.96 -1.95
CA PHE A 72 17.81 2.07 -0.88
C PHE A 72 17.56 0.59 -1.18
N ASP A 73 18.31 -0.24 -0.44
CA ASP A 73 18.19 -1.69 -0.46
C ASP A 73 17.80 -2.18 0.94
N THR A 74 16.97 -3.22 1.00
CA THR A 74 16.56 -3.81 2.27
C THR A 74 16.30 -5.31 2.15
N ASP A 75 16.59 -6.01 3.23
CA ASP A 75 16.42 -7.46 3.39
C ASP A 75 15.13 -7.82 4.15
N LEU A 76 14.32 -6.82 4.53
CA LEU A 76 13.10 -7.01 5.30
C LEU A 76 12.08 -7.89 4.55
N GLU A 77 11.88 -9.11 5.06
CA GLU A 77 10.94 -10.08 4.48
C GLU A 77 9.47 -9.73 4.79
N ASN A 78 9.21 -8.93 5.82
CA ASN A 78 7.87 -8.55 6.24
C ASN A 78 7.52 -7.09 5.94
N ALA A 79 8.26 -6.47 5.02
CA ALA A 79 8.03 -5.11 4.57
C ALA A 79 7.60 -5.07 3.09
N TRP A 80 6.47 -4.40 2.83
CA TRP A 80 5.82 -4.27 1.54
C TRP A 80 5.91 -2.81 1.08
N PHE A 81 6.63 -2.58 -0.01
CA PHE A 81 6.86 -1.25 -0.55
C PHE A 81 5.96 -1.03 -1.75
N GLY A 82 5.21 0.07 -1.75
CA GLY A 82 4.30 0.33 -2.86
C GLY A 82 4.20 1.78 -3.27
N ILE A 83 3.56 1.95 -4.41
CA ILE A 83 3.31 3.24 -5.03
C ILE A 83 1.82 3.44 -5.21
N THR A 84 1.41 4.71 -5.19
CA THR A 84 0.06 5.10 -5.62
C THR A 84 0.09 5.50 -7.09
N VAL A 85 -0.80 4.94 -7.90
CA VAL A 85 -1.11 5.38 -9.26
C VAL A 85 -2.53 5.92 -9.28
N THR A 86 -2.71 7.11 -9.81
CA THR A 86 -4.03 7.73 -9.96
C THR A 86 -4.41 7.95 -11.42
N ARG A 87 -3.47 7.77 -12.34
CA ARG A 87 -3.68 7.97 -13.78
C ARG A 87 -2.58 7.31 -14.60
N LYS A 88 -2.84 7.08 -15.89
CA LYS A 88 -1.92 6.48 -16.86
C LYS A 88 -0.57 7.18 -16.92
N ALA A 89 -0.55 8.51 -16.83
CA ALA A 89 0.69 9.30 -16.83
C ALA A 89 1.60 9.03 -15.62
N GLU A 90 1.16 8.27 -14.61
CA GLU A 90 1.91 7.92 -13.41
C GLU A 90 2.41 6.47 -13.41
N LEU A 91 2.14 5.67 -14.45
CA LEU A 91 2.58 4.27 -14.51
C LEU A 91 4.11 4.11 -14.43
N TRP A 92 4.86 5.13 -14.81
CA TRP A 92 6.33 5.18 -14.63
C TRP A 92 6.77 4.98 -13.17
N ARG A 93 5.89 5.25 -12.19
CA ARG A 93 6.18 5.04 -10.76
C ARG A 93 6.46 3.57 -10.44
N ILE A 94 5.85 2.64 -11.18
CA ILE A 94 6.07 1.19 -11.00
C ILE A 94 7.52 0.83 -11.33
N ASP A 95 8.02 1.32 -12.46
CA ASP A 95 9.41 1.12 -12.90
C ASP A 95 10.40 1.79 -11.95
N ALA A 96 10.11 3.04 -11.57
CA ALA A 96 10.92 3.79 -10.64
C ALA A 96 11.03 3.07 -9.29
N LEU A 97 9.93 2.53 -8.75
CA LEU A 97 9.95 1.77 -7.50
C LEU A 97 10.86 0.54 -7.61
N ARG A 98 10.67 -0.29 -8.64
CA ARG A 98 11.48 -1.50 -8.88
C ARG A 98 12.98 -1.17 -9.04
N LYS A 99 13.29 -0.03 -9.65
CA LYS A 99 14.67 0.42 -9.88
C LYS A 99 15.34 0.94 -8.60
N ASN A 100 14.61 1.73 -7.83
CA ASN A 100 15.16 2.55 -6.76
C ASN A 100 15.06 1.91 -5.37
N VAL A 101 14.14 0.95 -5.20
CA VAL A 101 13.93 0.24 -3.94
C VAL A 101 14.15 -1.23 -4.20
N ARG A 102 15.25 -1.81 -3.69
CA ARG A 102 15.49 -3.25 -3.77
C ARG A 102 14.94 -3.92 -2.52
N ALA A 103 13.78 -4.54 -2.64
CA ALA A 103 13.05 -5.16 -1.55
C ALA A 103 12.44 -6.50 -2.00
N LYS A 104 11.87 -7.24 -1.05
CA LYS A 104 11.25 -8.56 -1.32
C LYS A 104 9.84 -8.47 -1.85
N HIS A 105 9.07 -7.47 -1.41
CA HIS A 105 7.65 -7.36 -1.72
C HIS A 105 7.27 -5.98 -2.23
N TYR A 106 6.65 -5.95 -3.40
CA TYR A 106 6.15 -4.75 -4.06
C TYR A 106 4.64 -4.77 -4.20
N HIS A 107 3.99 -3.62 -4.03
CA HIS A 107 2.57 -3.48 -4.31
C HIS A 107 2.24 -2.19 -5.06
N VAL A 108 1.10 -2.18 -5.76
CA VAL A 108 0.61 -0.99 -6.46
C VAL A 108 -0.80 -0.70 -6.00
N THR A 109 -1.03 0.52 -5.54
CA THR A 109 -2.37 1.02 -5.20
C THR A 109 -2.88 1.94 -6.30
N PHE A 110 -3.90 1.49 -7.02
CA PHE A 110 -4.64 2.26 -8.02
C PHE A 110 -5.84 2.95 -7.35
N GLU A 111 -5.65 4.16 -6.82
CA GLU A 111 -6.71 4.86 -6.08
C GLU A 111 -6.50 6.39 -5.98
N PRO A 112 -7.55 7.18 -6.29
CA PRO A 112 -8.59 6.87 -7.26
C PRO A 112 -7.99 6.91 -8.67
N LEU A 113 -8.53 6.13 -9.60
CA LEU A 113 -8.19 6.28 -11.01
C LEU A 113 -8.99 7.45 -11.60
N PHE A 114 -8.29 8.37 -12.26
CA PHE A 114 -8.86 9.53 -12.95
C PHE A 114 -8.95 9.34 -14.46
N ASP A 115 -8.26 8.34 -15.01
CA ASP A 115 -8.31 7.93 -16.41
C ASP A 115 -8.03 6.41 -16.53
N ASP A 116 -8.31 5.86 -17.72
CA ASP A 116 -8.01 4.46 -18.03
C ASP A 116 -6.48 4.23 -18.00
N PRO A 117 -5.97 3.37 -17.08
CA PRO A 117 -4.55 3.05 -17.04
C PRO A 117 -4.10 2.29 -18.31
N GLY A 118 -5.01 1.62 -19.01
CA GLY A 118 -4.71 0.75 -20.15
C GLY A 118 -3.87 -0.47 -19.72
N THR A 119 -2.89 -0.83 -20.53
CA THR A 119 -1.97 -1.92 -20.21
C THR A 119 -0.90 -1.48 -19.22
N VAL A 120 -0.75 -2.25 -18.14
CA VAL A 120 0.20 -1.99 -17.06
C VAL A 120 1.19 -3.14 -16.95
N ASP A 121 2.49 -2.83 -16.91
CA ASP A 121 3.51 -3.83 -16.58
C ASP A 121 3.51 -4.11 -15.08
N LEU A 122 2.88 -5.21 -14.69
CA LEU A 122 2.83 -5.69 -13.31
C LEU A 122 3.94 -6.72 -12.99
N SER A 123 4.91 -6.91 -13.89
CA SER A 123 5.98 -7.89 -13.68
C SER A 123 6.77 -7.59 -12.40
N GLY A 124 6.88 -8.58 -11.51
CA GLY A 124 7.56 -8.43 -10.22
C GLY A 124 6.76 -7.69 -9.15
N ILE A 125 5.50 -7.32 -9.40
CA ILE A 125 4.57 -6.84 -8.39
C ILE A 125 3.91 -8.03 -7.70
N ASN A 126 3.77 -7.96 -6.37
CA ASN A 126 3.25 -9.06 -5.55
C ASN A 126 1.79 -8.87 -5.14
N TRP A 127 1.24 -7.66 -5.24
CA TRP A 127 -0.13 -7.35 -4.86
C TRP A 127 -0.60 -6.06 -5.52
N ILE A 128 -1.87 -6.00 -5.91
CA ILE A 128 -2.49 -4.73 -6.32
C ILE A 128 -3.71 -4.42 -5.46
N VAL A 129 -3.89 -3.13 -5.19
CA VAL A 129 -5.05 -2.58 -4.51
C VAL A 129 -5.75 -1.66 -5.48
N VAL A 130 -7.08 -1.77 -5.59
CA VAL A 130 -7.91 -0.87 -6.39
C VAL A 130 -8.91 -0.21 -5.46
N GLY A 131 -9.03 1.11 -5.57
CA GLY A 131 -10.00 1.89 -4.81
C GLY A 131 -10.58 3.01 -5.64
N THR A 132 -11.51 3.76 -5.04
CA THR A 132 -12.11 4.94 -5.65
C THR A 132 -12.04 6.13 -4.70
N MET A 133 -12.49 7.30 -5.18
CA MET A 133 -12.50 8.52 -4.39
C MET A 133 -13.46 8.34 -3.21
N THR A 134 -13.00 8.72 -2.02
CA THR A 134 -13.83 8.72 -0.80
C THR A 134 -14.25 10.14 -0.42
N GLY A 135 -15.27 10.26 0.43
CA GLY A 135 -15.75 11.55 0.93
C GLY A 135 -16.64 12.31 -0.06
N ALA A 136 -16.76 13.63 0.13
CA ALA A 136 -17.78 14.44 -0.54
C ALA A 136 -17.72 14.45 -2.07
N GLN A 137 -16.56 14.15 -2.65
CA GLN A 137 -16.35 14.16 -4.10
C GLN A 137 -16.62 12.81 -4.78
N SER A 138 -16.88 11.74 -4.02
CA SER A 138 -17.03 10.38 -4.56
C SER A 138 -18.15 10.22 -5.60
N ARG A 139 -19.20 11.06 -5.52
CA ARG A 139 -20.30 11.04 -6.51
C ARG A 139 -19.95 11.65 -7.86
N LYS A 140 -18.88 12.44 -7.93
CA LYS A 140 -18.47 13.18 -9.14
C LYS A 140 -17.22 12.60 -9.78
N ILE A 141 -16.32 12.10 -8.93
CA ILE A 141 -15.03 11.57 -9.32
C ILE A 141 -15.01 10.15 -8.80
N HIS A 142 -14.88 9.18 -9.68
CA HIS A 142 -14.79 7.78 -9.30
C HIS A 142 -13.97 6.99 -10.31
N THR A 143 -13.40 5.89 -9.84
CA THR A 143 -12.82 4.85 -10.68
C THR A 143 -13.95 4.15 -11.44
N GLU A 144 -13.85 4.08 -12.77
CA GLU A 144 -14.84 3.37 -13.59
C GLU A 144 -14.70 1.84 -13.41
N PRO A 145 -15.81 1.06 -13.40
CA PRO A 145 -15.78 -0.39 -13.27
C PRO A 145 -14.85 -1.10 -14.25
N GLU A 146 -14.86 -0.69 -15.52
CA GLU A 146 -14.06 -1.31 -16.56
C GLU A 146 -12.55 -1.17 -16.32
N TRP A 147 -12.11 -0.09 -15.66
CA TRP A 147 -10.69 0.09 -15.32
C TRP A 147 -10.30 -0.86 -14.18
N ALA A 148 -11.17 -1.01 -13.18
CA ALA A 148 -10.96 -1.96 -12.08
C ALA A 148 -10.92 -3.41 -12.61
N TRP A 149 -11.86 -3.80 -13.47
CA TRP A 149 -11.88 -5.14 -14.06
C TRP A 149 -10.70 -5.41 -14.98
N SER A 150 -10.30 -4.42 -15.79
CA SER A 150 -9.11 -4.52 -16.65
C SER A 150 -7.83 -4.74 -15.84
N LEU A 151 -7.65 -4.02 -14.72
CA LEU A 151 -6.51 -4.22 -13.83
C LEU A 151 -6.54 -5.60 -13.17
N THR A 152 -7.71 -6.06 -12.74
CA THR A 152 -7.89 -7.40 -12.18
C THR A 152 -7.46 -8.47 -13.17
N ASP A 153 -7.97 -8.45 -14.40
CA ASP A 153 -7.64 -9.44 -15.42
C ASP A 153 -6.13 -9.46 -15.71
N GLN A 154 -5.50 -8.29 -15.80
CA GLN A 154 -4.05 -8.18 -15.97
C GLN A 154 -3.26 -8.79 -14.79
N ALA A 155 -3.69 -8.55 -13.55
CA ALA A 155 -3.06 -9.10 -12.35
C ALA A 155 -3.25 -10.64 -12.24
N HIS A 156 -4.47 -11.13 -12.46
CA HIS A 156 -4.80 -12.54 -12.39
C HIS A 156 -4.07 -13.39 -13.43
N LYS A 157 -3.81 -12.85 -14.63
CA LYS A 157 -2.96 -13.49 -15.65
C LYS A 157 -1.53 -13.78 -15.16
N LEU A 158 -1.07 -13.04 -14.16
CA LEU A 158 0.25 -13.20 -13.53
C LEU A 158 0.16 -13.90 -12.16
N GLY A 159 -1.03 -14.31 -11.72
CA GLY A 159 -1.27 -14.88 -10.39
C GLY A 159 -1.09 -13.88 -9.25
N ILE A 160 -1.24 -12.58 -9.53
CA ILE A 160 -1.10 -11.52 -8.54
C ILE A 160 -2.45 -11.31 -7.84
N PRO A 161 -2.53 -11.38 -6.50
CA PRO A 161 -3.76 -11.11 -5.78
C PRO A 161 -4.24 -9.67 -5.97
N VAL A 162 -5.55 -9.48 -5.96
CA VAL A 162 -6.21 -8.17 -6.12
C VAL A 162 -7.09 -7.86 -4.91
N PHE A 163 -6.92 -6.67 -4.33
CA PHE A 163 -7.80 -6.17 -3.28
C PHE A 163 -8.55 -4.92 -3.72
N MET A 164 -9.86 -5.05 -3.92
CA MET A 164 -10.79 -3.95 -4.12
C MET A 164 -11.25 -3.42 -2.76
N LYS A 165 -11.07 -2.12 -2.55
CA LYS A 165 -11.51 -1.46 -1.32
C LYS A 165 -13.02 -1.31 -1.30
N GLU A 166 -13.59 -1.36 -0.10
CA GLU A 166 -15.03 -1.22 0.16
C GLU A 166 -15.67 0.04 -0.45
N ASP A 167 -14.88 1.09 -0.69
CA ASP A 167 -15.35 2.30 -1.35
C ASP A 167 -15.79 2.08 -2.81
N LEU A 168 -15.40 0.96 -3.44
CA LEU A 168 -15.86 0.56 -4.76
C LEU A 168 -17.26 -0.08 -4.76
N VAL A 169 -17.76 -0.59 -3.63
CA VAL A 169 -19.06 -1.28 -3.57
C VAL A 169 -20.21 -0.51 -4.23
N PRO A 170 -20.37 0.82 -4.04
CA PRO A 170 -21.43 1.59 -4.69
C PRO A 170 -21.32 1.68 -6.22
N ILE A 171 -20.18 1.31 -6.79
CA ILE A 171 -19.85 1.43 -8.21
C ILE A 171 -19.90 0.05 -8.88
N ILE A 172 -19.26 -0.95 -8.27
CA ILE A 172 -19.09 -2.27 -8.89
C ILE A 172 -20.05 -3.34 -8.33
N GLY A 173 -20.73 -3.09 -7.21
CA GLY A 173 -21.59 -4.06 -6.54
C GLY A 173 -20.82 -5.02 -5.61
N ASP A 174 -21.47 -5.44 -4.53
CA ASP A 174 -20.89 -6.31 -3.49
C ASP A 174 -20.48 -7.68 -4.06
N GLU A 175 -21.29 -8.22 -4.96
CA GLU A 175 -21.08 -9.51 -5.59
C GLU A 175 -19.88 -9.57 -6.54
N ASN A 176 -19.37 -8.40 -6.97
CA ASN A 176 -18.24 -8.27 -7.88
C ASN A 176 -16.95 -7.83 -7.15
N MET A 177 -16.99 -7.69 -5.82
CA MET A 177 -15.84 -7.34 -5.02
C MET A 177 -14.80 -8.47 -5.01
N ILE A 178 -13.54 -8.12 -5.23
CA ILE A 178 -12.41 -9.04 -5.11
C ILE A 178 -11.58 -8.61 -3.91
N GLN A 179 -11.40 -9.48 -2.92
CA GLN A 179 -10.71 -9.17 -1.67
C GLN A 179 -9.57 -10.16 -1.39
N GLU A 180 -8.73 -10.37 -2.39
CA GLU A 180 -7.60 -11.28 -2.30
C GLU A 180 -6.42 -10.56 -1.64
N MET A 181 -5.90 -11.18 -0.59
CA MET A 181 -4.72 -10.73 0.14
C MET A 181 -3.55 -11.67 -0.15
N PRO A 182 -2.30 -11.19 -0.14
CA PRO A 182 -1.14 -12.08 -0.15
C PRO A 182 -1.14 -13.02 1.05
N GLU A 183 -0.49 -14.18 0.91
CA GLU A 183 -0.50 -15.26 1.90
C GLU A 183 0.01 -14.79 3.27
N GLU A 184 1.02 -13.92 3.30
CA GLU A 184 1.61 -13.33 4.50
C GLU A 184 0.57 -12.55 5.31
N PHE A 185 -0.30 -11.80 4.64
CA PHE A 185 -1.39 -11.06 5.29
C PHE A 185 -2.50 -11.99 5.77
N ASN A 186 -2.83 -13.03 4.99
CA ASN A 186 -3.83 -14.02 5.40
C ASN A 186 -3.41 -14.76 6.67
N LYS A 187 -2.14 -15.16 6.79
CA LYS A 187 -1.58 -15.76 8.00
C LYS A 187 -1.80 -14.89 9.24
N VAL A 188 -1.57 -13.57 9.10
CA VAL A 188 -1.84 -12.63 10.20
C VAL A 188 -3.32 -12.63 10.59
N LEU A 189 -4.23 -12.56 9.60
CA LEU A 189 -5.68 -12.53 9.84
C LEU A 189 -6.19 -13.84 10.49
N GLU A 190 -5.68 -14.99 10.07
CA GLU A 190 -6.02 -16.29 10.66
C GLU A 190 -5.60 -16.40 12.12
N VAL A 191 -4.37 -15.99 12.44
CA VAL A 191 -3.89 -15.94 13.83
C VAL A 191 -4.71 -14.95 14.64
N GLN A 192 -5.10 -13.80 14.07
CA GLN A 192 -5.95 -12.84 14.75
C GLN A 192 -7.36 -13.39 15.05
N LYS A 193 -7.93 -14.25 14.21
CA LYS A 193 -9.25 -14.88 14.41
C LYS A 193 -9.21 -15.92 15.53
N SER A 194 -8.12 -16.67 15.66
CA SER A 194 -7.96 -17.69 16.70
C SER A 194 -7.51 -17.14 18.06
N TRP A 195 -7.09 -15.87 18.10
CA TRP A 195 -6.62 -15.22 19.32
C TRP A 195 -7.75 -15.00 20.33
N LYS A 196 -7.80 -15.85 21.36
CA LYS A 196 -8.61 -15.62 22.57
C LYS A 196 -7.82 -14.71 23.51
N LYS A 197 -8.46 -13.63 23.98
CA LYS A 197 -7.86 -12.64 24.89
C LYS A 197 -7.43 -13.26 26.21
#